data_AF-A0A7W8RMS5-F1
#
_entry.id   AF-A0A7W8RMS5-F1
#
_cell.length_a   1.000
_cell.length_b   1.000
_cell.length_c   1.000
_cell.angle_alpha   90.00
_cell.angle_beta   90.00
_cell.angle_gamma   90.00
#
_symmetry.space_group_name_H-M   'P 1'
#
loop_
_entity.id
_entity.type
_entity.pdbx_description
1 polymer ?
#
loop_
_entity_poly.entity_id
_entity_poly.type
_entity_poly.pdbx_seq_one_letter_code
_entity_poly.pdbx_strand_id
1 'polypeptide(L)'
;MTLSSVDVKPEKLLADGHLNDALQALAANVKNSPADATLRVFLFQLLALRGDWERAGTQLTVAGELERQNALMVAAYRAALVGEREREAVLAALRNPATVGERSEWERLLLQSLQQLCGGRIAEALALRARAFDEAETVRGSIDGVPFKWIADADPRFGPCLEVILKDSYAWVPFSRVAALSFDAPTDLRDKIWAPVRITWKSGDEAIGFVPCRYCGSERGEDIALALAKRTAWTDLGDGCFVGVGQRMLITDVDEYPLLDVRSITFEAA
;
A
#
# COMPACT_ATOMS: atom_id res chain seq x y z
N MET A 1 -22.23 -31.46 -29.95
CA MET A 1 -20.87 -31.64 -29.40
C MET A 1 -20.73 -30.70 -28.21
N THR A 2 -20.86 -31.26 -27.02
CA THR A 2 -20.63 -30.61 -25.74
C THR A 2 -19.17 -30.22 -25.65
N LEU A 3 -18.89 -28.91 -25.67
CA LEU A 3 -17.57 -28.41 -25.28
C LEU A 3 -17.39 -28.77 -23.81
N SER A 4 -16.49 -29.71 -23.56
CA SER A 4 -15.91 -30.01 -22.26
C SER A 4 -15.57 -28.69 -21.56
N SER A 5 -16.10 -28.51 -20.35
CA SER A 5 -15.67 -27.47 -19.43
C SER A 5 -14.20 -27.72 -19.11
N VAL A 6 -13.31 -27.09 -19.88
CA VAL A 6 -11.91 -26.98 -19.47
C VAL A 6 -11.95 -26.29 -18.11
N ASP A 7 -11.52 -27.00 -17.06
CA ASP A 7 -11.29 -26.45 -15.73
C ASP A 7 -10.21 -25.35 -15.86
N VAL A 8 -10.62 -24.14 -16.24
CA VAL A 8 -9.71 -23.02 -16.32
C VAL A 8 -9.37 -22.63 -14.90
N LYS A 9 -8.15 -22.97 -14.48
CA LYS A 9 -7.64 -22.69 -13.15
C LYS A 9 -7.58 -21.18 -12.90
N PRO A 10 -8.13 -20.68 -11.77
CA PRO A 10 -8.10 -19.24 -11.45
C PRO A 10 -6.70 -18.63 -11.47
N GLU A 11 -5.66 -19.40 -11.10
CA GLU A 11 -4.26 -18.98 -11.15
C GLU A 11 -3.80 -18.67 -12.57
N LYS A 12 -4.25 -19.45 -13.56
CA LYS A 12 -3.93 -19.21 -14.96
C LYS A 12 -4.61 -17.95 -15.48
N LEU A 13 -5.90 -17.78 -15.17
CA LEU A 13 -6.64 -16.56 -15.53
C LEU A 13 -5.98 -15.31 -14.96
N LEU A 14 -5.52 -15.37 -13.70
CA LEU A 14 -4.79 -14.28 -13.08
C LEU A 14 -3.44 -14.01 -13.78
N ALA A 15 -2.69 -15.06 -14.09
CA ALA A 15 -1.40 -14.95 -14.79
C ALA A 15 -1.55 -14.32 -16.18
N ASP A 16 -2.65 -14.63 -16.87
CA ASP A 16 -3.01 -14.11 -18.19
C ASP A 16 -3.66 -12.70 -18.10
N GLY A 17 -3.83 -12.14 -16.90
CA GLY A 17 -4.35 -10.78 -16.68
C GLY A 17 -5.88 -10.67 -16.59
N HIS A 18 -6.58 -11.80 -16.61
CA HIS A 18 -8.05 -11.88 -16.54
C HIS A 18 -8.55 -11.94 -15.09
N LEU A 19 -8.40 -10.85 -14.34
CA LEU A 19 -8.74 -10.80 -12.90
C LEU A 19 -10.22 -11.11 -12.60
N ASN A 20 -11.15 -10.55 -13.37
CA ASN A 20 -12.58 -10.76 -13.13
C ASN A 20 -12.99 -12.22 -13.39
N ASP A 21 -12.44 -12.81 -14.45
CA ASP A 21 -12.69 -14.22 -14.77
C ASP A 21 -12.07 -15.14 -13.72
N ALA A 22 -10.86 -14.83 -13.24
CA ALA A 22 -10.22 -15.55 -12.14
C ALA A 22 -11.08 -15.52 -10.87
N LEU A 23 -11.62 -14.35 -10.52
CA LEU A 23 -12.54 -14.17 -9.39
C LEU A 23 -13.82 -14.98 -9.54
N GLN A 24 -14.42 -14.98 -10.74
CA GLN A 24 -15.65 -15.75 -11.01
C GLN A 24 -15.39 -17.26 -10.91
N ALA A 25 -14.31 -17.75 -11.52
CA ALA A 25 -13.92 -19.15 -11.46
C ALA A 25 -13.62 -19.59 -10.02
N LEU A 26 -12.85 -18.79 -9.27
CA LEU A 26 -12.53 -19.09 -7.88
C LEU A 26 -13.76 -19.09 -6.98
N ALA A 27 -14.69 -18.16 -7.18
CA ALA A 27 -15.96 -18.14 -6.44
C ALA A 27 -16.80 -19.40 -6.70
N ALA A 28 -16.81 -19.92 -7.93
CA ALA A 28 -17.47 -21.20 -8.25
C ALA A 28 -16.77 -22.38 -7.56
N ASN A 29 -15.44 -22.41 -7.53
CA ASN A 29 -14.67 -23.44 -6.82
C ASN A 29 -14.98 -23.43 -5.32
N VAL A 30 -15.00 -22.26 -4.69
CA VAL A 30 -15.38 -22.10 -3.27
C VAL A 30 -16.81 -22.57 -3.02
N LYS A 31 -17.75 -22.31 -3.94
CA LYS A 31 -19.13 -22.80 -3.81
C LYS A 31 -19.21 -24.33 -3.85
N ASN A 32 -18.38 -24.98 -4.66
CA ASN A 32 -18.30 -26.43 -4.76
C ASN A 32 -17.54 -27.08 -3.60
N SER A 33 -16.65 -26.32 -2.93
CA SER A 33 -15.85 -26.81 -1.80
C SER A 33 -15.81 -25.77 -0.66
N PRO A 34 -16.95 -25.50 0.00
CA PRO A 34 -17.10 -24.37 0.92
C PRO A 34 -16.27 -24.47 2.20
N ALA A 35 -15.83 -25.67 2.57
CA ALA A 35 -15.00 -25.96 3.75
C ALA A 35 -13.49 -26.00 3.44
N ASP A 36 -13.08 -25.68 2.21
CA ASP A 36 -11.66 -25.59 1.84
C ASP A 36 -11.11 -24.20 2.24
N ALA A 37 -10.30 -24.16 3.29
CA ALA A 37 -9.71 -22.90 3.77
C ALA A 37 -8.70 -22.31 2.78
N THR A 38 -7.99 -23.13 1.99
CA THR A 38 -7.01 -22.66 1.01
C THR A 38 -7.71 -21.86 -0.09
N LEU A 39 -8.84 -22.35 -0.59
CA LEU A 39 -9.66 -21.60 -1.56
C LEU A 39 -10.20 -20.29 -0.97
N ARG A 40 -10.55 -20.26 0.32
CA ARG A 40 -10.98 -19.04 1.01
C ARG A 40 -9.86 -18.01 1.12
N VAL A 41 -8.64 -18.45 1.45
CA VAL A 41 -7.46 -17.59 1.48
C VAL A 41 -7.21 -17.01 0.09
N PHE A 42 -7.21 -17.82 -0.96
CA PHE A 42 -7.00 -17.31 -2.31
C PHE A 42 -8.09 -16.32 -2.72
N LEU A 43 -9.37 -16.59 -2.37
CA LEU A 43 -10.46 -15.68 -2.68
C LEU A 43 -10.34 -14.35 -1.92
N PHE A 44 -9.89 -14.38 -0.66
CA PHE A 44 -9.52 -13.17 0.09
C PHE A 44 -8.49 -12.34 -0.69
N GLN A 45 -7.41 -12.96 -1.18
CA GLN A 45 -6.34 -12.24 -1.87
C GLN A 45 -6.81 -11.61 -3.19
N LEU A 46 -7.61 -12.32 -3.99
CA LEU A 46 -8.14 -11.76 -5.24
C LEU A 46 -9.14 -10.61 -4.99
N LEU A 47 -9.98 -10.73 -3.95
CA LEU A 47 -10.90 -9.66 -3.57
C LEU A 47 -10.15 -8.43 -3.09
N ALA A 48 -9.11 -8.61 -2.27
CA ALA A 48 -8.22 -7.55 -1.83
C ALA A 48 -7.49 -6.88 -3.00
N LEU A 49 -7.03 -7.66 -3.98
CA LEU A 49 -6.36 -7.12 -5.17
C LEU A 49 -7.24 -6.14 -5.94
N ARG A 50 -8.56 -6.43 -6.00
CA ARG A 50 -9.61 -5.60 -6.62
C ARG A 50 -10.16 -4.50 -5.70
N GLY A 51 -9.69 -4.38 -4.46
CA GLY A 51 -10.21 -3.38 -3.51
C GLY A 51 -11.55 -3.71 -2.87
N ASP A 52 -12.02 -4.95 -2.98
CA ASP A 52 -13.27 -5.38 -2.37
C ASP A 52 -13.03 -5.75 -0.89
N TRP A 53 -12.66 -4.74 -0.09
CA TRP A 53 -12.12 -4.90 1.27
C TRP A 53 -13.09 -5.62 2.21
N GLU A 54 -14.38 -5.32 2.09
CA GLU A 54 -15.43 -5.92 2.91
C GLU A 54 -15.55 -7.43 2.64
N ARG A 55 -15.71 -7.81 1.37
CA ARG A 55 -15.84 -9.23 1.00
C ARG A 55 -14.54 -9.99 1.24
N ALA A 56 -13.38 -9.35 1.03
CA ALA A 56 -12.08 -9.91 1.37
C ALA A 56 -12.00 -10.26 2.87
N GLY A 57 -12.46 -9.35 3.74
CA GLY A 57 -12.53 -9.56 5.19
C GLY A 57 -13.48 -10.69 5.60
N THR A 58 -14.61 -10.84 4.91
CA THR A 58 -15.52 -11.99 5.11
C THR A 58 -14.81 -13.30 4.80
N GLN A 59 -14.14 -13.42 3.64
CA GLN A 59 -13.44 -14.66 3.27
C GLN A 59 -12.27 -14.98 4.21
N LEU A 60 -11.53 -13.95 4.64
CA LEU A 60 -10.45 -14.09 5.59
C LEU A 60 -10.95 -14.62 6.95
N THR A 61 -12.10 -14.14 7.42
CA THR A 61 -12.72 -14.62 8.66
C THR A 61 -13.12 -16.09 8.55
N VAL A 62 -13.80 -16.47 7.47
CA VAL A 62 -14.17 -17.87 7.21
C VAL A 62 -12.95 -18.78 7.12
N ALA A 63 -11.86 -18.34 6.48
CA ALA A 63 -10.61 -19.11 6.41
C ALA A 63 -10.01 -19.40 7.81
N GLY A 64 -10.15 -18.46 8.75
CA GLY A 64 -9.73 -18.62 10.14
C GLY A 64 -10.63 -19.56 10.96
N GLU A 65 -11.93 -19.56 10.68
CA GLU A 65 -12.89 -20.46 11.32
C GLU A 65 -12.70 -21.92 10.88
N LEU A 66 -12.36 -22.14 9.60
CA LEU A 66 -12.11 -23.46 9.05
C LEU A 66 -10.79 -24.07 9.53
N GLU A 67 -9.74 -23.26 9.67
CA GLU A 67 -8.39 -23.73 9.99
C GLU A 67 -7.69 -22.84 11.02
N ARG A 68 -7.42 -23.40 12.21
CA ARG A 68 -6.78 -22.67 13.33
C ARG A 68 -5.40 -22.11 12.97
N GLN A 69 -4.66 -22.78 12.09
CA GLN A 69 -3.33 -22.34 11.65
C GLN A 69 -3.35 -20.96 10.97
N ASN A 70 -4.51 -20.52 10.46
CA ASN A 70 -4.67 -19.22 9.82
C ASN A 70 -4.81 -18.06 10.82
N ALA A 71 -4.90 -18.31 12.14
CA ALA A 71 -5.22 -17.28 13.13
C ALA A 71 -4.30 -16.04 13.07
N LEU A 72 -2.98 -16.23 12.94
CA LEU A 72 -2.01 -15.12 12.85
C LEU A 72 -2.20 -14.30 11.57
N MET A 73 -2.39 -14.99 10.43
CA MET A 73 -2.69 -14.34 9.16
C MET A 73 -3.99 -13.54 9.24
N VAL A 74 -5.06 -14.12 9.81
CA VAL A 74 -6.35 -13.41 9.97
C VAL A 74 -6.19 -12.15 10.80
N ALA A 75 -5.47 -12.22 11.92
CA ALA A 75 -5.22 -11.04 12.75
C ALA A 75 -4.47 -9.94 11.99
N ALA A 76 -3.37 -10.30 11.30
CA ALA A 76 -2.54 -9.35 10.56
C ALA A 76 -3.30 -8.70 9.39
N TYR A 77 -3.96 -9.49 8.54
CA TYR A 77 -4.63 -8.95 7.35
C TYR A 77 -5.98 -8.30 7.66
N ARG A 78 -6.60 -8.58 8.82
CA ARG A 78 -7.74 -7.77 9.29
C ARG A 78 -7.31 -6.32 9.55
N ALA A 79 -6.14 -6.11 10.17
CA ALA A 79 -5.59 -4.77 10.36
C ALA A 79 -5.29 -4.10 9.01
N ALA A 80 -4.68 -4.82 8.06
CA ALA A 80 -4.44 -4.32 6.70
C ALA A 80 -5.73 -3.86 5.99
N LEU A 81 -6.78 -4.66 6.03
CA LEU A 81 -8.08 -4.35 5.41
C LEU A 81 -8.78 -3.14 6.05
N VAL A 82 -8.69 -3.00 7.38
CA VAL A 82 -9.20 -1.81 8.07
C VAL A 82 -8.38 -0.58 7.68
N GLY A 83 -7.05 -0.71 7.66
CA GLY A 83 -6.12 0.34 7.24
C GLY A 83 -6.38 0.86 5.84
N GLU A 84 -6.72 0.00 4.88
CA GLU A 84 -7.11 0.43 3.52
C GLU A 84 -8.35 1.33 3.50
N ARG A 85 -9.36 1.03 4.32
CA ARG A 85 -10.56 1.88 4.41
C ARG A 85 -10.24 3.24 5.05
N GLU A 86 -9.37 3.26 6.06
CA GLU A 86 -8.90 4.51 6.65
C GLU A 86 -8.08 5.32 5.66
N ARG A 87 -7.20 4.65 4.92
CA ARG A 87 -6.37 5.20 3.86
C ARG A 87 -7.21 5.84 2.75
N GLU A 88 -8.25 5.16 2.27
CA GLU A 88 -9.19 5.74 1.31
C GLU A 88 -9.84 7.03 1.85
N ALA A 89 -10.27 7.03 3.12
CA ALA A 89 -10.85 8.21 3.75
C ALA A 89 -9.84 9.35 3.92
N VAL A 90 -8.58 9.05 4.24
CA VAL A 90 -7.50 10.04 4.33
C VAL A 90 -7.20 10.65 2.98
N LEU A 91 -7.02 9.82 1.94
CA LEU A 91 -6.71 10.31 0.59
C LEU A 91 -7.88 11.03 -0.07
N ALA A 92 -9.11 10.84 0.42
CA ALA A 92 -10.28 11.64 0.07
C ALA A 92 -10.43 12.92 0.93
N ALA A 93 -9.44 13.22 1.79
CA ALA A 93 -9.45 14.34 2.73
C ALA A 93 -10.64 14.35 3.72
N LEU A 94 -11.24 13.19 3.99
CA LEU A 94 -12.36 13.03 4.94
C LEU A 94 -11.90 12.79 6.38
N ARG A 95 -10.63 12.40 6.57
CA ARG A 95 -9.99 12.19 7.87
C ARG A 95 -8.49 12.52 7.76
N ASN A 96 -7.86 12.83 8.89
CA ASN A 96 -6.40 12.88 8.98
C ASN A 96 -5.82 11.49 9.27
N PRO A 97 -4.61 11.16 8.75
CA PRO A 97 -3.93 9.93 9.13
C PRO A 97 -3.55 9.97 10.61
N ALA A 98 -3.41 8.80 11.22
CA ALA A 98 -2.87 8.70 12.58
C ALA A 98 -1.48 9.35 12.66
N THR A 99 -1.12 9.81 13.85
CA THR A 99 0.18 10.45 14.12
C THR A 99 1.05 9.48 14.87
N VAL A 100 2.29 9.29 14.40
CA VAL A 100 3.35 8.67 15.19
C VAL A 100 4.21 9.79 15.77
N GLY A 101 4.11 10.01 17.08
CA GLY A 101 4.70 11.15 17.78
C GLY A 101 3.85 12.42 17.70
N GLU A 102 4.49 13.58 17.67
CA GLU A 102 3.83 14.88 17.54
C GLU A 102 3.82 15.36 16.10
N ARG A 103 2.69 15.91 15.64
CA ARG A 103 2.58 16.46 14.29
C ARG A 103 3.27 17.82 14.20
N SER A 104 4.28 17.90 13.34
CA SER A 104 5.01 19.12 12.99
C SER A 104 4.18 20.02 12.07
N GLU A 105 4.65 21.26 11.85
CA GLU A 105 3.93 22.22 11.01
C GLU A 105 3.93 21.82 9.53
N TRP A 106 5.06 21.33 9.01
CA TRP A 106 5.13 20.88 7.63
C TRP A 106 4.18 19.70 7.35
N GLU A 107 3.99 18.79 8.30
CA GLU A 107 2.98 17.72 8.17
C GLU A 107 1.55 18.30 8.10
N ARG A 108 1.26 19.37 8.86
CA ARG A 108 -0.04 20.05 8.77
C ARG A 108 -0.23 20.72 7.41
N LEU A 109 0.80 21.40 6.90
CA LEU A 109 0.78 22.03 5.57
C LEU A 109 0.56 20.99 4.46
N LEU A 110 1.19 19.81 4.56
CA LEU A 110 1.00 18.73 3.61
C LEU A 110 -0.43 18.18 3.62
N LEU A 111 -1.03 18.00 4.80
CA LEU A 111 -2.44 17.59 4.93
C LEU A 111 -3.41 18.67 4.40
N GLN A 112 -3.10 19.95 4.63
CA GLN A 112 -3.88 21.05 4.04
C GLN A 112 -3.74 21.06 2.51
N SER A 113 -2.55 20.77 1.96
CA SER A 113 -2.37 20.62 0.50
C SER A 113 -3.26 19.51 -0.05
N LEU A 114 -3.34 18.36 0.61
CA LEU A 114 -4.26 17.28 0.21
C LEU A 114 -5.72 17.74 0.20
N GLN A 115 -6.15 18.49 1.22
CA GLN A 115 -7.52 19.04 1.27
C GLN A 115 -7.81 20.01 0.11
N GLN A 116 -6.86 20.89 -0.24
CA GLN A 116 -7.01 21.79 -1.39
C GLN A 116 -7.05 21.00 -2.71
N LEU A 117 -6.22 19.97 -2.84
CA LEU A 117 -6.18 19.10 -4.02
C LEU A 117 -7.51 18.38 -4.22
N CYS A 118 -8.06 17.76 -3.17
CA CYS A 118 -9.38 17.12 -3.22
C CYS A 118 -10.51 18.12 -3.52
N GLY A 119 -10.33 19.39 -3.15
CA GLY A 119 -11.25 20.48 -3.48
C GLY A 119 -11.08 21.08 -4.89
N GLY A 120 -10.19 20.53 -5.72
CA GLY A 120 -9.91 21.01 -7.08
C GLY A 120 -9.08 22.29 -7.15
N ARG A 121 -8.54 22.77 -6.02
CA ARG A 121 -7.72 24.00 -5.94
C ARG A 121 -6.24 23.65 -6.05
N ILE A 122 -5.82 23.26 -7.25
CA ILE A 122 -4.50 22.67 -7.51
C ILE A 122 -3.37 23.65 -7.20
N ALA A 123 -3.44 24.90 -7.68
CA ALA A 123 -2.41 25.91 -7.41
C ALA A 123 -2.18 26.14 -5.90
N GLU A 124 -3.25 26.22 -5.10
CA GLU A 124 -3.17 26.36 -3.64
C GLU A 124 -2.56 25.11 -2.99
N ALA A 125 -2.93 23.93 -3.48
CA ALA A 125 -2.34 22.67 -3.03
C ALA A 125 -0.83 22.62 -3.29
N LEU A 126 -0.38 23.05 -4.48
CA LEU A 126 1.04 23.08 -4.84
C LEU A 126 1.82 24.08 -3.97
N ALA A 127 1.26 25.27 -3.71
CA ALA A 127 1.91 26.27 -2.86
C ALA A 127 2.10 25.79 -1.41
N LEU A 128 1.07 25.16 -0.83
CA LEU A 128 1.16 24.59 0.52
C LEU A 128 2.16 23.45 0.59
N ARG A 129 2.19 22.59 -0.43
CA ARG A 129 3.14 21.47 -0.51
C ARG A 129 4.58 21.94 -0.63
N ALA A 130 4.85 22.93 -1.48
CA ALA A 130 6.19 23.50 -1.62
C ALA A 130 6.72 23.99 -0.27
N ARG A 131 5.89 24.74 0.48
CA ARG A 131 6.23 25.17 1.84
C ARG A 131 6.46 24.01 2.80
N ALA A 132 5.61 22.98 2.75
CA ALA A 132 5.80 21.78 3.56
C ALA A 132 7.15 21.11 3.28
N PHE A 133 7.56 21.03 2.01
CA PHE A 133 8.83 20.41 1.64
C PHE A 133 10.04 21.27 2.00
N ASP A 134 9.94 22.60 1.90
CA ASP A 134 11.00 23.51 2.35
C ASP A 134 11.21 23.45 3.87
N GLU A 135 10.15 23.20 4.64
CA GLU A 135 10.19 23.09 6.11
C GLU A 135 10.52 21.68 6.62
N ALA A 136 10.42 20.65 5.77
CA ALA A 136 10.64 19.28 6.18
C ALA A 136 12.13 19.00 6.46
N GLU A 137 12.39 18.24 7.52
CA GLU A 137 13.74 17.81 7.86
C GLU A 137 14.30 16.88 6.78
N THR A 138 15.47 17.22 6.25
CA THR A 138 16.20 16.35 5.33
C THR A 138 16.94 15.28 6.11
N VAL A 139 16.68 14.01 5.79
CA VAL A 139 17.38 12.88 6.40
C VAL A 139 18.23 12.11 5.39
N ARG A 140 19.44 11.78 5.83
CA ARG A 140 20.42 10.96 5.10
C ARG A 140 20.29 9.51 5.52
N GLY A 141 20.73 8.62 4.64
CA GLY A 141 20.63 7.19 4.91
C GLY A 141 21.15 6.33 3.78
N SER A 142 20.71 5.08 3.76
CA SER A 142 20.97 4.15 2.65
C SER A 142 19.74 3.29 2.34
N ILE A 143 19.53 2.98 1.06
CA ILE A 143 18.58 1.96 0.59
C ILE A 143 19.41 0.81 0.03
N ASP A 144 19.26 -0.39 0.58
CA ASP A 144 20.01 -1.59 0.16
C ASP A 144 21.53 -1.38 0.04
N GLY A 145 22.08 -0.55 0.94
CA GLY A 145 23.50 -0.20 0.98
C GLY A 145 23.92 0.95 0.06
N VAL A 146 23.01 1.48 -0.78
CA VAL A 146 23.25 2.67 -1.61
C VAL A 146 22.93 3.93 -0.80
N PRO A 147 23.91 4.82 -0.55
CA PRO A 147 23.68 6.01 0.27
C PRO A 147 22.88 7.09 -0.47
N PHE A 148 22.07 7.84 0.28
CA PHE A 148 21.30 9.00 -0.21
C PHE A 148 21.40 10.19 0.76
N LYS A 149 21.17 11.40 0.24
CA LYS A 149 21.14 12.66 1.00
C LYS A 149 19.73 13.03 1.45
N TRP A 150 18.72 12.62 0.71
CA TRP A 150 17.30 12.78 1.04
C TRP A 150 16.49 11.63 0.44
N ILE A 151 15.30 11.37 1.00
CA ILE A 151 14.34 10.39 0.50
C ILE A 151 12.93 10.96 0.58
N ALA A 152 12.10 10.60 -0.40
CA ALA A 152 10.67 10.86 -0.42
C ALA A 152 9.92 9.71 -1.11
N ASP A 153 8.61 9.65 -0.94
CA ASP A 153 7.75 8.98 -1.90
C ASP A 153 7.73 9.80 -3.21
N ALA A 154 7.78 9.12 -4.35
CA ALA A 154 7.73 9.76 -5.65
C ALA A 154 6.37 10.43 -5.92
N ASP A 155 5.29 10.00 -5.24
CA ASP A 155 4.03 10.72 -5.24
C ASP A 155 4.09 11.90 -4.26
N PRO A 156 4.01 13.14 -4.77
CA PRO A 156 4.22 14.34 -3.98
C PRO A 156 3.10 14.60 -2.96
N ARG A 157 2.01 13.84 -2.97
CA ARG A 157 1.01 13.90 -1.88
C ARG A 157 1.58 13.45 -0.54
N PHE A 158 2.60 12.59 -0.55
CA PHE A 158 3.23 12.05 0.67
C PHE A 158 4.58 12.71 0.97
N GLY A 159 5.38 13.00 -0.06
CA GLY A 159 6.70 13.62 0.12
C GLY A 159 7.61 12.80 1.06
N PRO A 160 8.26 13.40 2.08
CA PRO A 160 9.17 12.69 2.98
C PRO A 160 8.43 11.84 4.05
N CYS A 161 7.29 11.27 3.69
CA CYS A 161 6.50 10.35 4.50
C CYS A 161 6.36 8.99 3.82
N LEU A 162 6.35 7.93 4.63
CA LEU A 162 5.94 6.59 4.23
C LEU A 162 4.54 6.29 4.78
N GLU A 163 3.68 5.72 3.94
CA GLU A 163 2.42 5.14 4.41
C GLU A 163 2.68 3.86 5.19
N VAL A 164 2.09 3.73 6.39
CA VAL A 164 2.20 2.52 7.20
C VAL A 164 0.83 2.16 7.77
N ILE A 165 0.46 0.89 7.65
CA ILE A 165 -0.66 0.27 8.37
C ILE A 165 -0.08 -0.47 9.57
N LEU A 166 -0.35 0.07 10.75
CA LEU A 166 -0.07 -0.56 12.03
C LEU A 166 -1.30 -1.33 12.51
N LYS A 167 -1.14 -2.09 13.59
CA LYS A 167 -2.20 -2.95 14.15
C LYS A 167 -3.58 -2.27 14.25
N ASP A 168 -3.60 -1.02 14.71
CA ASP A 168 -4.83 -0.30 15.05
C ASP A 168 -5.00 1.02 14.26
N SER A 169 -4.15 1.30 13.27
CA SER A 169 -4.24 2.57 12.53
C SER A 169 -3.48 2.58 11.20
N TYR A 170 -3.94 3.43 10.29
CA TYR A 170 -3.18 3.90 9.14
C TYR A 170 -2.53 5.27 9.42
N ALA A 171 -1.23 5.38 9.16
CA ALA A 171 -0.42 6.56 9.46
C ALA A 171 0.44 7.00 8.26
N TRP A 172 0.76 8.29 8.23
CA TRP A 172 1.85 8.84 7.44
C TRP A 172 3.03 9.06 8.38
N VAL A 173 4.10 8.33 8.14
CA VAL A 173 5.27 8.30 9.00
C VAL A 173 6.38 9.08 8.32
N PRO A 174 6.80 10.24 8.85
CA PRO A 174 7.97 10.93 8.35
C PRO A 174 9.22 10.05 8.44
N PHE A 175 10.03 10.02 7.38
CA PHE A 175 11.30 9.28 7.39
C PHE A 175 12.24 9.78 8.51
N SER A 176 12.11 11.04 8.92
CA SER A 176 12.88 11.60 10.03
C SER A 176 12.62 10.95 11.39
N ARG A 177 11.54 10.19 11.55
CA ARG A 177 11.23 9.44 12.80
C ARG A 177 11.71 8.00 12.78
N VAL A 178 12.19 7.51 11.64
CA VAL A 178 12.56 6.12 11.43
C VAL A 178 14.08 5.99 11.54
N ALA A 179 14.54 4.96 12.25
CA ALA A 179 15.95 4.57 12.27
C ALA A 179 16.23 3.51 11.21
N ALA A 180 15.35 2.51 11.07
CA ALA A 180 15.46 1.48 10.05
C ALA A 180 14.11 0.92 9.62
N LEU A 181 14.06 0.47 8.36
CA LEU A 181 12.99 -0.31 7.77
C LEU A 181 13.59 -1.60 7.21
N SER A 182 12.92 -2.72 7.44
CA SER A 182 13.27 -4.01 6.83
C SER A 182 12.02 -4.60 6.19
N PHE A 183 12.16 -5.04 4.95
CA PHE A 183 11.11 -5.64 4.14
C PHE A 183 11.48 -7.05 3.72
N ASP A 184 10.50 -7.94 3.76
CA ASP A 184 10.62 -9.28 3.17
C ASP A 184 10.40 -9.20 1.65
N ALA A 185 11.05 -10.09 0.90
CA ALA A 185 10.76 -10.22 -0.52
C ALA A 185 9.32 -10.72 -0.73
N PRO A 186 8.57 -10.19 -1.71
CA PRO A 186 7.20 -10.64 -1.96
C PRO A 186 7.18 -12.10 -2.44
N THR A 187 6.40 -12.93 -1.77
CA THR A 187 6.25 -14.37 -2.06
C THR A 187 4.81 -14.76 -2.40
N ASP A 188 3.85 -13.99 -1.90
CA ASP A 188 2.41 -14.21 -2.05
C ASP A 188 1.78 -13.03 -2.83
N LEU A 189 0.62 -13.26 -3.45
CA LEU A 189 -0.13 -12.22 -4.16
C LEU A 189 -0.48 -11.03 -3.26
N ARG A 190 -0.79 -11.27 -1.99
CA ARG A 190 -1.09 -10.19 -1.03
C ARG A 190 0.10 -9.28 -0.75
N ASP A 191 1.32 -9.75 -0.96
CA ASP A 191 2.54 -8.96 -0.78
C ASP A 191 2.67 -7.89 -1.89
N LYS A 192 1.92 -8.05 -3.00
CA LYS A 192 1.75 -7.00 -4.03
C LYS A 192 0.79 -5.89 -3.62
N ILE A 193 0.06 -6.08 -2.52
CA ILE A 193 -0.86 -5.10 -1.94
C ILE A 193 -0.24 -4.47 -0.70
N TRP A 194 0.34 -5.32 0.17
CA TRP A 194 0.88 -4.94 1.46
C TRP A 194 2.24 -5.59 1.70
N ALA A 195 3.32 -4.79 1.73
CA ALA A 195 4.65 -5.28 2.05
C ALA A 195 4.78 -5.37 3.57
N PRO A 196 5.02 -6.56 4.15
CA PRO A 196 5.35 -6.67 5.56
C PRO A 196 6.59 -5.81 5.85
N VAL A 197 6.53 -5.02 6.92
CA VAL A 197 7.65 -4.16 7.32
C VAL A 197 7.92 -4.30 8.81
N ARG A 198 9.20 -4.43 9.16
CA ARG A 198 9.70 -4.15 10.51
C ARG A 198 10.24 -2.74 10.53
N ILE A 199 9.81 -1.97 11.52
CA ILE A 199 10.17 -0.57 11.70
C ILE A 199 10.90 -0.45 13.02
N THR A 200 12.12 0.10 12.98
CA THR A 200 12.83 0.56 14.17
C THR A 200 12.70 2.08 14.21
N TRP A 201 12.09 2.59 15.27
CA TRP A 201 11.92 4.03 15.48
C TRP A 201 13.20 4.65 16.00
N LYS A 202 13.40 5.96 15.81
CA LYS A 202 14.53 6.68 16.43
C LYS A 202 14.50 6.66 17.96
N SER A 203 13.35 6.38 18.59
CA SER A 203 13.27 6.14 20.04
C SER A 203 13.94 4.81 20.47
N GLY A 204 14.20 3.91 19.54
CA GLY A 204 14.69 2.55 19.78
C GLY A 204 13.58 1.50 19.86
N ASP A 205 12.31 1.91 19.91
CA ASP A 205 11.19 0.97 19.88
C ASP A 205 11.07 0.29 18.52
N GLU A 206 10.51 -0.92 18.50
CA GLU A 206 10.18 -1.63 17.26
C GLU A 206 8.67 -1.74 17.06
N ALA A 207 8.27 -1.68 15.79
CA ALA A 207 6.91 -2.02 15.35
C ALA A 207 6.95 -2.95 14.15
N ILE A 208 5.89 -3.73 13.99
CA ILE A 208 5.60 -4.47 12.76
C ILE A 208 4.31 -3.93 12.15
N GLY A 209 4.25 -3.94 10.83
CA GLY A 209 3.07 -3.48 10.10
C GLY A 209 3.18 -3.79 8.63
N PHE A 210 2.45 -3.03 7.83
CA PHE A 210 2.49 -3.14 6.38
C PHE A 210 2.69 -1.77 5.74
N VAL A 211 3.41 -1.74 4.62
CA VAL A 211 3.41 -0.59 3.70
C VAL A 211 2.51 -0.93 2.51
N PRO A 212 1.51 -0.09 2.17
CA PRO A 212 0.74 -0.29 0.94
C PRO A 212 1.65 -0.18 -0.29
N CYS A 213 1.78 -1.29 -1.03
CA CYS A 213 2.69 -1.42 -2.17
C CYS A 213 2.24 -0.68 -3.42
N ARG A 214 0.98 -0.25 -3.45
CA ARG A 214 0.36 0.43 -4.57
C ARG A 214 -0.16 1.77 -4.12
N TYR A 215 -0.16 2.77 -4.99
CA TYR A 215 -0.85 4.02 -4.71
C TYR A 215 -2.38 3.82 -4.58
N CYS A 216 -3.04 4.64 -3.75
CA CYS A 216 -4.46 4.48 -3.45
C CYS A 216 -5.30 4.66 -4.72
N GLY A 217 -6.22 3.73 -5.01
CA GLY A 217 -7.05 3.75 -6.21
C GLY A 217 -6.50 2.90 -7.37
N SER A 218 -5.31 2.33 -7.24
CA SER A 218 -4.69 1.48 -8.29
C SER A 218 -5.50 0.22 -8.62
N GLU A 219 -6.35 -0.21 -7.70
CA GLU A 219 -7.26 -1.35 -7.85
C GLU A 219 -8.49 -1.07 -8.73
N ARG A 220 -8.75 0.20 -9.06
CA ARG A 220 -9.94 0.64 -9.80
C ARG A 220 -9.71 0.76 -11.31
N GLY A 221 -8.46 0.74 -11.75
CA GLY A 221 -8.11 0.86 -13.16
C GLY A 221 -8.36 -0.42 -13.96
N GLU A 222 -8.54 -0.28 -15.27
CA GLU A 222 -8.66 -1.42 -16.19
C GLU A 222 -7.32 -2.14 -16.41
N ASP A 223 -6.20 -1.43 -16.23
CA ASP A 223 -4.87 -2.02 -16.38
C ASP A 223 -4.48 -2.85 -15.16
N ILE A 224 -4.65 -4.16 -15.31
CA ILE A 224 -4.33 -5.16 -14.29
C ILE A 224 -2.85 -5.13 -13.85
N ALA A 225 -1.92 -4.65 -14.69
CA ALA A 225 -0.51 -4.55 -14.30
C ALA A 225 -0.30 -3.50 -13.19
N LEU A 226 -1.10 -2.43 -13.19
CA LEU A 226 -1.09 -1.43 -12.11
C LEU A 226 -1.68 -2.04 -10.83
N ALA A 227 -2.81 -2.74 -10.93
CA ALA A 227 -3.41 -3.42 -9.79
C ALA A 227 -2.49 -4.52 -9.23
N LEU A 228 -1.71 -5.22 -10.05
CA LEU A 228 -0.74 -6.24 -9.63
C LEU A 228 0.61 -5.68 -9.15
N ALA A 229 0.75 -4.36 -9.05
CA ALA A 229 2.02 -3.69 -8.71
C ALA A 229 3.19 -4.12 -9.63
N LYS A 230 2.90 -4.41 -10.91
CA LYS A 230 3.92 -4.77 -11.92
C LYS A 230 4.46 -3.54 -12.67
N ARG A 231 3.80 -2.39 -12.52
CA ARG A 231 4.18 -1.14 -13.16
C ARG A 231 3.72 0.03 -12.31
N THR A 232 4.37 1.18 -12.50
CA THR A 232 3.94 2.49 -12.01
C THR A 232 3.58 3.38 -13.19
N ALA A 233 2.53 4.16 -13.03
CA ALA A 233 2.09 5.18 -13.97
C ALA A 233 1.78 6.47 -13.21
N TRP A 234 1.76 7.59 -13.93
CA TRP A 234 1.51 8.91 -13.37
C TRP A 234 0.28 9.52 -14.02
N THR A 235 -0.69 9.92 -13.21
CA THR A 235 -1.89 10.62 -13.65
C THR A 235 -1.66 12.12 -13.52
N ASP A 236 -1.76 12.84 -14.63
CA ASP A 236 -1.74 14.30 -14.64
C ASP A 236 -3.09 14.84 -14.15
N LEU A 237 -3.07 15.62 -13.07
CA LEU A 237 -4.24 16.30 -12.53
C LEU A 237 -4.37 17.74 -13.04
N GLY A 238 -3.40 18.23 -13.83
CA GLY A 238 -3.28 19.62 -14.27
C GLY A 238 -2.22 20.40 -13.48
N ASP A 239 -1.80 21.54 -14.01
CA ASP A 239 -0.80 22.45 -13.41
C ASP A 239 0.53 21.79 -13.00
N GLY A 240 0.92 20.71 -13.70
CA GLY A 240 2.12 19.93 -13.38
C GLY A 240 1.99 19.08 -12.11
N CYS A 241 0.78 18.87 -11.62
CA CYS A 241 0.49 18.01 -10.47
C CYS A 241 0.24 16.57 -10.93
N PHE A 242 1.24 15.71 -10.74
CA PHE A 242 1.13 14.28 -11.03
C PHE A 242 0.89 13.47 -9.76
N VAL A 243 0.07 12.42 -9.85
CA VAL A 243 -0.14 11.45 -8.77
C VAL A 243 0.10 10.03 -9.26
N GLY A 244 0.62 9.18 -8.38
CA GLY A 244 1.01 7.83 -8.72
C GLY A 244 -0.19 6.88 -8.83
N VAL A 245 -0.07 5.90 -9.73
CA VAL A 245 -0.96 4.74 -9.88
C VAL A 245 -0.11 3.50 -10.13
N GLY A 246 -0.48 2.37 -9.55
CA GLY A 246 0.29 1.13 -9.59
C GLY A 246 1.31 1.06 -8.46
N GLN A 247 2.44 0.40 -8.70
CA GLN A 247 3.48 0.17 -7.69
C GLN A 247 4.02 1.48 -7.11
N ARG A 248 4.18 1.54 -5.79
CA ARG A 248 4.79 2.67 -5.08
C ARG A 248 6.27 2.77 -5.43
N MET A 249 6.72 4.01 -5.65
CA MET A 249 8.10 4.35 -5.91
C MET A 249 8.61 5.26 -4.79
N LEU A 250 9.79 4.96 -4.27
CA LEU A 250 10.57 5.89 -3.45
C LEU A 250 11.56 6.61 -4.36
N ILE A 251 11.92 7.84 -4.03
CA ILE A 251 12.87 8.65 -4.81
C ILE A 251 13.87 9.31 -3.86
N THR A 252 15.11 9.41 -4.34
CA THR A 252 16.25 10.02 -3.63
C THR A 252 17.00 10.96 -4.56
N ASP A 253 18.10 11.57 -4.09
CA ASP A 253 19.04 12.29 -4.97
C ASP A 253 19.83 11.40 -5.93
N VAL A 254 19.77 10.08 -5.76
CA VAL A 254 20.57 9.12 -6.54
C VAL A 254 19.72 8.42 -7.60
N ASP A 255 18.58 7.86 -7.21
CA ASP A 255 17.73 7.06 -8.10
C ASP A 255 16.28 6.96 -7.59
N GLU A 256 15.44 6.29 -8.37
CA GLU A 256 14.08 5.85 -8.05
C GLU A 256 14.07 4.35 -7.70
N TYR A 257 13.34 3.98 -6.64
CA TYR A 257 13.33 2.64 -6.07
C TYR A 257 11.90 2.10 -6.02
N PRO A 258 11.56 1.05 -6.80
CA PRO A 258 10.30 0.33 -6.65
C PRO A 258 10.22 -0.30 -5.26
N LEU A 259 9.14 -0.04 -4.52
CA LEU A 259 9.03 -0.48 -3.13
C LEU A 259 9.23 -2.00 -2.97
N LEU A 260 8.71 -2.81 -3.91
CA LEU A 260 8.80 -4.27 -3.81
C LEU A 260 10.22 -4.81 -4.04
N ASP A 261 11.14 -4.00 -4.54
CA ASP A 261 12.55 -4.36 -4.72
C ASP A 261 13.40 -3.98 -3.50
N VAL A 262 12.95 -3.00 -2.70
CA VAL A 262 13.64 -2.55 -1.48
C VAL A 262 13.64 -3.62 -0.39
N ARG A 263 14.78 -3.86 0.26
CA ARG A 263 14.89 -4.79 1.41
C ARG A 263 15.23 -4.10 2.71
N SER A 264 16.06 -3.07 2.67
CA SER A 264 16.46 -2.31 3.84
C SER A 264 16.57 -0.83 3.54
N ILE A 265 16.06 -0.01 4.46
CA ILE A 265 16.33 1.42 4.50
C ILE A 265 16.86 1.74 5.89
N THR A 266 18.01 2.41 5.98
CA THR A 266 18.60 2.84 7.25
C THR A 266 18.82 4.34 7.23
N PHE A 267 18.57 5.00 8.34
CA PHE A 267 18.74 6.44 8.48
C PHE A 267 19.89 6.76 9.43
N GLU A 268 20.67 7.78 9.09
CA GLU A 268 21.72 8.28 9.96
C GLU A 268 21.11 8.94 11.21
N ALA A 269 21.82 8.84 12.33
CA ALA A 269 21.47 9.63 13.51
C ALA A 269 21.68 11.11 13.18
N ALA A 270 20.72 11.95 13.59
CA ALA A 270 20.83 13.40 13.47
C ALA A 270 21.91 13.96 14.40
#